data_AF-A0A3D0CCC7-F1
#
_entry.id   AF-A0A3D0CCC7-F1
#
_cell.length_a   1.000
_cell.length_b   1.000
_cell.length_c   1.000
_cell.angle_alpha   90.00
_cell.angle_beta   90.00
_cell.angle_gamma   90.00
#
_symmetry.space_group_name_H-M   'P 1'
#
loop_
_entity.id
_entity.type
_entity.pdbx_description
1 polymer ?
#
loop_
_entity_poly.entity_id
_entity_poly.type
_entity_poly.pdbx_seq_one_letter_code
_entity_poly.pdbx_strand_id
1 'polypeptide(L)'
;MKVMFLLYLSLVSSLLLTGIANTAHAQQLNLSQSINQAGIQRMLSQRMAKNYILLSQEIDSQAAADELDESSALFEENLFKLNASIS
;
A
#
# COMPACT_ATOMS: atom_id res chain seq x y z
N MET A 1 18.30 -49.04 24.15
CA MET A 1 18.19 -47.69 24.78
C MET A 1 18.67 -46.56 23.87
N LYS A 2 19.86 -46.61 23.25
CA LYS A 2 20.36 -45.57 22.33
C LYS A 2 19.45 -45.26 21.12
N VAL A 3 18.88 -46.27 20.47
CA VAL A 3 18.01 -46.10 19.28
C VAL A 3 16.69 -45.39 19.63
N MET A 4 16.10 -45.72 20.78
CA MET A 4 14.87 -45.08 21.25
C MET A 4 15.11 -43.60 21.64
N PHE A 5 16.29 -43.29 22.19
CA PHE A 5 16.70 -41.91 22.49
C PHE A 5 16.87 -41.06 21.23
N LEU A 6 17.48 -41.61 20.17
CA LEU A 6 17.63 -40.93 18.88
C LEU A 6 16.29 -40.66 18.16
N LEU A 7 15.33 -41.59 18.28
CA LEU A 7 13.98 -41.42 17.73
C LEU A 7 13.20 -40.32 18.47
N TYR A 8 13.33 -40.24 19.79
CA TYR A 8 12.68 -39.18 20.58
C TYR A 8 13.28 -37.80 20.26
N LEU A 9 14.60 -37.74 20.07
CA LEU A 9 15.30 -36.50 19.72
C LEU A 9 14.90 -35.98 18.33
N SER A 10 14.74 -36.86 17.33
CA SER A 10 14.29 -36.43 16.00
C SER A 10 12.83 -36.00 15.99
N LEU A 11 11.97 -36.64 16.79
CA LEU A 11 10.55 -36.27 16.93
C LEU A 11 10.39 -34.87 17.54
N VAL A 12 11.14 -34.58 18.60
CA VAL A 12 11.13 -33.26 19.27
C VAL A 12 11.71 -32.18 18.36
N SER A 13 12.78 -32.50 17.61
CA SER A 13 13.36 -31.56 16.63
C SER A 13 12.40 -31.23 15.50
N SER A 14 11.62 -32.21 15.03
CA SER A 14 10.63 -32.01 13.97
C SER A 14 9.45 -31.14 14.45
N LEU A 15 9.04 -31.32 15.71
CA LEU A 15 7.97 -30.52 16.33
C LEU A 15 8.39 -29.07 16.62
N LEU A 16 9.67 -28.83 16.92
CA LEU A 16 10.22 -27.49 17.09
C LEU A 16 10.35 -26.72 15.77
N LEU A 17 10.65 -27.41 14.67
CA LEU A 17 10.87 -26.78 13.37
C LEU A 17 9.57 -26.28 12.73
N THR A 18 8.43 -26.94 12.98
CA THR A 18 7.13 -26.54 12.43
C THR A 18 6.51 -25.32 13.13
N GLY A 19 6.92 -25.01 14.37
CA GLY A 19 6.43 -23.84 15.12
C GLY A 19 6.94 -22.49 14.62
N ILE A 20 8.09 -22.47 13.91
CA ILE A 20 8.77 -21.23 13.48
C ILE A 20 8.25 -20.74 12.11
N ALA A 21 7.62 -21.61 11.32
CA ALA A 21 7.25 -21.32 9.93
C ALA A 21 5.99 -20.43 9.76
N ASN A 22 5.27 -20.11 10.84
CA ASN A 22 3.96 -19.45 10.75
C ASN A 22 3.96 -17.91 10.81
N THR A 23 5.10 -17.23 10.81
CA THR A 23 5.17 -15.76 11.00
C THR A 23 5.08 -14.93 9.71
N ALA A 24 4.96 -15.55 8.53
CA ALA A 24 5.16 -14.85 7.25
C ALA A 24 3.89 -14.25 6.57
N HIS A 25 2.67 -14.48 7.10
CA HIS A 25 1.44 -14.20 6.33
C HIS A 25 0.73 -12.87 6.62
N ALA A 26 1.26 -11.98 7.48
CA ALA A 26 0.57 -10.74 7.85
C ALA A 26 0.94 -9.50 6.99
N GLN A 27 2.07 -9.50 6.30
CA GLN A 27 2.66 -8.25 5.76
C GLN A 27 2.30 -7.93 4.29
N GLN A 28 1.81 -8.91 3.52
CA GLN A 28 1.61 -8.76 2.08
C GLN A 28 0.37 -7.91 1.70
N LEU A 29 -0.68 -7.91 2.54
CA LEU A 29 -1.88 -7.10 2.28
C LEU A 29 -1.60 -5.59 2.38
N ASN A 30 -0.73 -5.17 3.30
CA ASN A 30 -0.40 -3.76 3.53
C ASN A 30 0.46 -3.16 2.40
N LEU A 31 1.38 -3.94 1.82
CA LEU A 31 2.22 -3.49 0.70
C LEU A 31 1.39 -3.21 -0.55
N SER A 32 0.50 -4.13 -0.94
CA SER A 32 -0.37 -3.95 -2.12
C SER A 32 -1.27 -2.72 -1.98
N GLN A 33 -1.81 -2.49 -0.78
CA GLN A 33 -2.60 -1.28 -0.49
C GLN A 33 -1.76 -0.01 -0.62
N SER A 34 -0.54 -0.01 -0.08
CA SER A 34 0.38 1.13 -0.17
C SER A 34 0.78 1.45 -1.62
N ILE A 35 1.01 0.42 -2.44
CA ILE A 35 1.29 0.58 -3.88
C ILE A 35 0.09 1.19 -4.60
N ASN A 36 -1.12 0.70 -4.32
CA ASN A 36 -2.34 1.25 -4.92
C ASN A 36 -2.54 2.73 -4.54
N GLN A 37 -2.34 3.07 -3.27
CA GLN A 37 -2.44 4.44 -2.78
C GLN A 37 -1.43 5.36 -3.47
N ALA A 38 -0.18 4.92 -3.63
CA ALA A 38 0.84 5.66 -4.38
C ALA A 38 0.46 5.82 -5.87
N GLY A 39 -0.17 4.80 -6.46
CA GLY A 39 -0.70 4.86 -7.82
C GLY A 39 -1.81 5.91 -7.99
N ILE A 40 -2.77 5.95 -7.06
CA ILE A 40 -3.84 6.95 -7.03
C ILE A 40 -3.25 8.35 -6.91
N GLN A 41 -2.31 8.57 -5.99
CA GLN A 41 -1.67 9.88 -5.82
C GLN A 41 -0.96 10.34 -7.09
N ARG A 42 -0.26 9.44 -7.80
CA ARG A 42 0.37 9.77 -9.08
C ARG A 42 -0.65 10.15 -10.15
N MET A 43 -1.76 9.43 -10.24
CA MET A 43 -2.85 9.75 -11.17
C MET A 43 -3.42 11.15 -10.88
N LEU A 44 -3.70 11.46 -9.62
CA LEU A 44 -4.24 12.76 -9.21
C LEU A 44 -3.27 13.90 -9.52
N SER A 45 -1.97 13.76 -9.23
CA SER A 45 -0.98 14.80 -9.57
C SER A 45 -0.90 15.07 -11.07
N GLN A 46 -0.97 14.03 -11.90
CA GLN A 46 -0.98 14.19 -13.35
C GLN A 46 -2.30 14.82 -13.85
N ARG A 47 -3.45 14.45 -13.25
CA ARG A 47 -4.75 15.05 -13.54
C ARG A 47 -4.77 16.55 -13.21
N MET A 48 -4.20 16.94 -12.06
CA MET A 48 -4.00 18.35 -11.69
C MET A 48 -3.12 19.09 -12.72
N ALA A 49 -1.96 18.52 -13.09
CA ALA A 49 -1.06 19.15 -14.05
C ALA A 49 -1.71 19.35 -15.42
N LYS A 50 -2.44 18.34 -15.93
CA LYS A 50 -3.25 18.43 -17.15
C LYS A 50 -4.21 19.61 -17.07
N ASN A 51 -5.03 19.67 -16.02
CA ASN A 51 -6.07 20.70 -15.91
C ASN A 51 -5.52 22.10 -15.68
N TYR A 52 -4.41 22.22 -14.94
CA TYR A 52 -3.69 23.48 -14.83
C TYR A 52 -3.20 24.00 -16.20
N ILE A 53 -2.69 23.11 -17.05
CA ILE A 53 -2.28 23.44 -18.42
C ILE A 53 -3.49 23.84 -19.29
N LEU A 54 -4.64 23.15 -19.15
CA LEU A 54 -5.86 23.50 -19.87
C LEU A 54 -6.38 24.90 -19.48
N LEU A 55 -6.39 25.20 -18.17
CA LEU A 55 -6.71 26.54 -17.67
C LEU A 55 -5.81 27.62 -18.26
N SER A 56 -4.49 27.36 -18.32
CA SER A 56 -3.53 28.32 -18.89
C SER A 56 -3.72 28.59 -20.39
N GLN A 57 -4.37 27.66 -21.09
CA GLN A 57 -4.69 27.78 -22.52
C GLN A 57 -6.15 28.19 -22.77
N GLU A 58 -6.91 28.48 -21.71
CA GLU A 58 -8.34 28.81 -21.77
C GLU A 58 -9.20 27.75 -22.47
N ILE A 59 -8.79 26.48 -22.40
CA ILE A 59 -9.52 25.35 -22.99
C ILE A 59 -10.45 24.76 -21.93
N ASP A 60 -11.76 24.87 -22.19
CA ASP A 60 -12.81 24.34 -21.30
C ASP A 60 -12.57 24.73 -19.83
N SER A 61 -12.29 26.02 -19.61
CA SER A 61 -11.75 26.51 -18.34
C SER A 61 -12.62 26.19 -17.13
N GLN A 62 -13.95 26.13 -17.29
CA GLN A 62 -14.83 25.77 -16.19
C GLN A 62 -14.64 24.31 -15.79
N ALA A 63 -14.71 23.38 -16.74
CA ALA A 63 -14.50 21.96 -16.46
C ALA A 63 -13.08 21.69 -15.94
N ALA A 64 -12.08 22.37 -16.50
CA ALA A 64 -10.70 22.25 -16.04
C ALA A 64 -10.51 22.77 -14.60
N ALA A 65 -11.17 23.87 -14.22
CA ALA A 65 -11.17 24.36 -12.84
C ALA A 65 -11.84 23.36 -11.89
N ASP A 66 -13.03 22.87 -12.25
CA ASP A 66 -13.78 21.92 -11.43
C ASP A 66 -13.00 20.61 -11.23
N GLU A 67 -12.42 20.05 -12.30
CA GLU A 67 -11.58 18.85 -12.21
C GLU A 67 -10.29 19.09 -11.41
N LEU A 68 -9.69 20.28 -11.50
CA LEU A 68 -8.49 20.63 -10.74
C LEU A 68 -8.79 20.70 -9.23
N ASP A 69 -9.89 21.35 -8.85
CA ASP A 69 -10.32 21.47 -7.46
C ASP A 69 -10.68 20.11 -6.87
N GLU A 70 -11.44 19.28 -7.60
CA GLU A 70 -11.78 17.92 -7.18
C GLU A 70 -10.51 17.07 -6.97
N SER A 71 -9.56 17.16 -7.91
CA SER A 71 -8.29 16.42 -7.83
C SER A 71 -7.45 16.85 -6.63
N SER A 72 -7.37 18.15 -6.37
CA SER A 72 -6.63 18.72 -5.25
C SER A 72 -7.21 18.25 -3.92
N ALA A 73 -8.55 18.33 -3.78
CA ALA A 73 -9.25 17.87 -2.58
C ALA A 73 -9.02 16.38 -2.31
N LEU A 74 -9.16 15.52 -3.33
CA LEU A 74 -8.92 14.09 -3.20
C LEU A 74 -7.45 13.77 -2.89
N PHE A 75 -6.50 14.51 -3.46
CA PHE A 75 -5.08 14.32 -3.20
C PHE A 75 -4.75 14.59 -1.73
N GLU A 76 -5.25 15.70 -1.18
CA GLU A 76 -5.08 16.09 0.21
C GLU A 76 -5.75 15.10 1.18
N GLU A 77 -6.99 14.69 0.91
CA GLU A 77 -7.70 13.69 1.72
C GLU A 77 -6.91 12.37 1.78
N ASN A 78 -6.43 11.90 0.63
CA ASN A 78 -5.64 10.69 0.53
C ASN A 78 -4.28 10.80 1.24
N LEU A 79 -3.66 11.98 1.22
CA LEU A 79 -2.40 12.25 1.91
C LEU A 79 -2.59 12.28 3.42
N PHE A 80 -3.67 12.90 3.89
CA PHE A 80 -4.05 12.92 5.29
C PHE A 80 -4.27 11.50 5.83
N LYS A 81 -5.07 10.69 5.13
CA LYS A 81 -5.31 9.27 5.48
C LYS A 81 -4.00 8.48 5.56
N LEU A 82 -3.09 8.71 4.62
CA LEU A 82 -1.80 8.01 4.59
C LEU A 82 -0.93 8.40 5.80
N ASN A 83 -0.83 9.70 6.10
CA ASN A 83 -0.07 10.18 7.26
C ASN A 83 -0.64 9.65 8.59
N ALA A 84 -1.96 9.63 8.73
CA ALA A 84 -2.64 9.06 9.90
C ALA A 84 -2.46 7.53 10.02
N SER A 85 -2.18 6.84 8.92
CA SER A 85 -1.94 5.38 8.93
C SER A 85 -0.49 5.02 9.27
N ILE A 86 0.44 5.99 9.20
CA ILE A 86 1.88 5.81 9.44
C ILE A 86 2.27 6.25 10.86
N SER A 87 1.49 7.12 11.51
CA SER A 87 1.67 7.52 12.93
C SER A 87 1.11 6.49 13.90
#